data_AF-A0A316PK26-F1
#
_entry.id   AF-A0A316PK26-F1
#
_cell.length_a   1.000
_cell.length_b   1.000
_cell.length_c   1.000
_cell.angle_alpha   90.00
_cell.angle_beta   90.00
_cell.angle_gamma   90.00
#
_symmetry.space_group_name_H-M   'P 1'
#
loop_
_entity.id
_entity.type
_entity.pdbx_description
1 polymer ?
#
loop_
_entity_poly.entity_id
_entity_poly.type
_entity_poly.pdbx_seq_one_letter_code
_entity_poly.pdbx_strand_id
1 'polypeptide(L)'
;MKEKRREFFVLTAAAFLTGAVLYGAMGLYAALSGLAVWGQHTTPALAASTTALAGGYFFFSILSGILFTAHWLSGKTLRAKILLTVLFFIPIWLAMAGIFYSLPYGVYNFIQYRKAR
;
A
#
# COMPACT_ATOMS: atom_id res chain seq x y z
N MET A 1 -3.40 20.56 9.33
CA MET A 1 -2.49 19.37 9.31
C MET A 1 -3.14 18.09 9.83
N LYS A 2 -3.95 18.11 10.89
CA LYS A 2 -4.68 16.93 11.40
C LYS A 2 -5.60 16.27 10.37
N GLU A 3 -6.34 17.08 9.62
CA GLU A 3 -7.30 16.62 8.61
C GLU A 3 -6.63 15.82 7.48
N LYS A 4 -5.56 16.35 6.88
CA LYS A 4 -4.74 15.61 5.88
C LYS A 4 -4.19 14.28 6.40
N ARG A 5 -3.85 14.19 7.70
CA ARG A 5 -3.39 12.94 8.32
C ARG A 5 -4.54 11.94 8.52
N ARG A 6 -5.74 12.42 8.87
CA ARG A 6 -6.96 11.60 8.94
C ARG A 6 -7.33 11.05 7.56
N GLU A 7 -7.31 11.90 6.53
CA GLU A 7 -7.53 11.48 5.14
C GLU A 7 -6.55 10.39 4.71
N PHE A 8 -5.26 10.54 5.05
CA PHE A 8 -4.26 9.49 4.80
C PHE A 8 -4.66 8.15 5.42
N PHE A 9 -5.07 8.13 6.71
CA PHE A 9 -5.51 6.89 7.36
C PHE A 9 -6.75 6.29 6.73
N VAL A 10 -7.75 7.11 6.39
CA VAL A 10 -8.98 6.63 5.76
C VAL A 10 -8.68 6.03 4.38
N LEU A 11 -7.88 6.72 3.55
CA LEU A 11 -7.53 6.26 2.21
C LEU A 11 -6.70 4.98 2.23
N THR A 12 -5.69 4.92 3.11
CA THR A 12 -4.83 3.74 3.25
C THR A 12 -5.56 2.55 3.85
N ALA A 13 -6.49 2.76 4.80
CA ALA A 13 -7.35 1.72 5.31
C ALA A 13 -8.34 1.22 4.24
N ALA A 14 -8.95 2.11 3.46
CA ALA A 14 -9.80 1.73 2.34
C ALA A 14 -9.03 0.87 1.33
N ALA A 15 -7.82 1.30 0.93
CA ALA A 15 -6.97 0.53 0.03
C ALA A 15 -6.56 -0.83 0.59
N PHE A 16 -6.24 -0.91 1.89
CA PHE A 16 -5.99 -2.17 2.56
C PHE A 16 -7.20 -3.10 2.49
N LEU A 17 -8.39 -2.61 2.84
CA LEU A 17 -9.61 -3.41 2.81
C LEU A 17 -9.95 -3.87 1.39
N THR A 18 -9.82 -2.99 0.39
CA THR A 18 -10.02 -3.35 -1.02
C THR A 18 -9.04 -4.45 -1.45
N GLY A 19 -7.75 -4.29 -1.17
CA GLY A 19 -6.73 -5.30 -1.47
C GLY A 19 -6.99 -6.62 -0.76
N ALA A 20 -7.40 -6.56 0.52
CA ALA A 20 -7.70 -7.72 1.33
C ALA A 20 -8.91 -8.51 0.83
N VAL A 21 -9.98 -7.83 0.43
CA VAL A 21 -11.17 -8.48 -0.14
C VAL A 21 -10.84 -9.14 -1.48
N LEU A 22 -10.18 -8.42 -2.39
CA LEU A 22 -9.84 -8.94 -3.71
C LEU A 22 -8.91 -10.14 -3.63
N TYR A 23 -7.81 -10.03 -2.89
CA TYR A 23 -6.82 -11.11 -2.78
C TYR A 23 -7.30 -12.23 -1.86
N GLY A 24 -8.12 -11.94 -0.86
CA GLY A 24 -8.76 -12.95 -0.03
C GLY A 24 -9.69 -13.84 -0.85
N ALA A 25 -10.51 -13.23 -1.72
CA ALA A 25 -11.36 -13.97 -2.66
C ALA A 25 -10.52 -14.81 -3.65
N MET A 26 -9.42 -14.26 -4.17
CA MET A 26 -8.50 -15.00 -5.03
C MET A 26 -7.85 -16.19 -4.31
N GLY A 27 -7.41 -16.01 -3.07
CA GLY A 27 -6.81 -17.09 -2.27
C GLY A 27 -7.81 -18.18 -1.92
N LEU A 28 -9.05 -17.80 -1.59
CA LEU A 28 -10.13 -18.74 -1.37
C LEU A 28 -10.42 -19.54 -2.65
N TYR A 29 -10.55 -18.86 -3.80
CA TYR A 29 -10.77 -19.50 -5.08
C TYR A 29 -9.62 -20.46 -5.44
N ALA A 30 -8.37 -20.05 -5.27
CA ALA A 30 -7.20 -20.88 -5.54
C ALA A 30 -7.17 -22.14 -4.66
N ALA A 31 -7.52 -22.02 -3.38
CA ALA A 31 -7.58 -23.16 -2.48
C ALA A 31 -8.72 -24.13 -2.80
N LEU A 32 -9.89 -23.62 -3.18
CA LEU A 32 -11.05 -24.46 -3.54
C LEU A 32 -10.92 -25.12 -4.92
N SER A 33 -10.19 -24.50 -5.84
CA SER A 33 -9.95 -25.03 -7.19
C SER A 33 -8.78 -26.02 -7.26
N GLY A 34 -8.08 -26.26 -6.15
CA GLY A 34 -6.90 -27.14 -6.13
C GLY A 34 -5.72 -26.58 -6.92
N LEU A 35 -5.66 -25.26 -7.15
CA LEU A 35 -4.55 -24.61 -7.84
C LEU A 35 -3.27 -24.82 -7.00
N ALA A 36 -2.21 -25.31 -7.65
CA ALA A 36 -0.94 -25.77 -7.03
C ALA A 36 -0.13 -24.70 -6.25
N VAL A 37 -0.68 -23.50 -6.07
CA VAL A 37 -0.05 -22.40 -5.31
C VAL A 37 -0.05 -22.69 -3.81
N TRP A 38 -0.99 -23.51 -3.32
CA TRP A 38 -1.13 -23.86 -1.92
C TRP A 38 -0.82 -25.36 -1.73
N GLY A 39 0.13 -25.67 -0.84
CA GLY A 39 0.50 -27.06 -0.56
C GLY A 39 -0.70 -27.86 -0.01
N GLN A 40 -0.67 -29.18 -0.18
CA GLN A 40 -1.80 -30.09 0.12
C GLN A 40 -2.34 -30.05 1.57
N HIS A 41 -1.64 -29.38 2.49
CA HIS A 41 -2.05 -29.21 3.89
C HIS A 41 -2.60 -27.82 4.23
N THR A 42 -2.78 -26.95 3.24
CA THR A 42 -3.28 -25.59 3.49
C THR A 42 -4.81 -25.59 3.53
N THR A 43 -5.40 -25.18 4.65
CA THR A 43 -6.86 -25.01 4.71
C THR A 43 -7.30 -23.81 3.86
N PRO A 44 -8.51 -23.85 3.24
CA PRO A 44 -9.01 -22.71 2.45
C PRO A 44 -9.09 -21.40 3.25
N ALA A 45 -9.38 -21.49 4.55
CA ALA A 45 -9.39 -20.34 5.45
C ALA A 45 -7.99 -19.73 5.64
N LEU A 46 -6.95 -20.57 5.76
CA LEU A 46 -5.58 -20.11 5.89
C LEU A 46 -5.08 -19.48 4.57
N ALA A 47 -5.38 -20.10 3.43
CA ALA A 47 -5.06 -19.54 2.12
C ALA A 47 -5.73 -18.17 1.91
N ALA A 48 -7.04 -18.07 2.18
CA ALA A 48 -7.78 -16.81 2.03
C ALA A 48 -7.28 -15.71 2.97
N SER A 49 -6.96 -16.03 4.24
CA SER A 49 -6.49 -15.03 5.20
C SER A 49 -5.07 -14.54 4.88
N THR A 50 -4.16 -15.44 4.50
CA THR A 50 -2.78 -15.06 4.15
C THR A 50 -2.74 -14.24 2.86
N THR A 51 -3.52 -14.59 1.83
CA THR A 51 -3.62 -13.76 0.61
C THR A 51 -4.30 -12.43 0.88
N ALA A 52 -5.36 -12.41 1.69
CA ALA A 52 -6.02 -11.16 2.07
C ALA A 52 -5.04 -10.20 2.76
N LEU A 53 -4.25 -10.69 3.71
CA LEU A 53 -3.23 -9.87 4.38
C LEU A 53 -2.15 -9.39 3.40
N ALA A 54 -1.66 -10.26 2.52
CA ALA A 54 -0.67 -9.90 1.52
C ALA A 54 -1.19 -8.86 0.53
N GLY A 55 -2.39 -9.05 -0.02
CA GLY A 55 -3.02 -8.12 -0.94
C GLY A 55 -3.38 -6.80 -0.28
N GLY A 56 -3.94 -6.83 0.93
CA GLY A 56 -4.21 -5.63 1.71
C GLY A 56 -2.94 -4.82 1.95
N TYR A 57 -1.85 -5.48 2.39
CA TYR A 57 -0.56 -4.84 2.59
C TYR A 57 0.04 -4.29 1.29
N PHE A 58 -0.10 -5.00 0.17
CA PHE A 58 0.37 -4.57 -1.14
C PHE A 58 -0.31 -3.26 -1.57
N PHE A 59 -1.65 -3.21 -1.52
CA PHE A 59 -2.41 -2.00 -1.89
C PHE A 59 -2.15 -0.84 -0.92
N PHE A 60 -2.12 -1.13 0.39
CA PHE A 60 -1.72 -0.17 1.42
C PHE A 60 -0.36 0.45 1.11
N SER A 61 0.61 -0.39 0.74
CA SER A 61 1.99 0.02 0.52
C SER A 61 2.17 0.84 -0.75
N ILE A 62 1.54 0.42 -1.85
CA ILE A 62 1.54 1.18 -3.10
C ILE A 62 0.91 2.54 -2.88
N LEU A 63 -0.27 2.61 -2.24
CA LEU A 63 -0.94 3.88 -2.01
C LEU A 63 -0.11 4.79 -1.09
N SER A 64 0.51 4.23 -0.05
CA SER A 64 1.42 4.97 0.82
C SER A 64 2.63 5.52 0.06
N GLY A 65 3.23 4.70 -0.81
CA GLY A 65 4.35 5.11 -1.67
C GLY A 65 3.97 6.19 -2.68
N ILE A 66 2.79 6.09 -3.29
CA ILE A 66 2.24 7.12 -4.20
C ILE A 66 2.04 8.43 -3.45
N LEU A 67 1.39 8.41 -2.28
CA LEU A 67 1.14 9.61 -1.49
C LEU A 67 2.43 10.27 -1.02
N PHE A 68 3.42 9.48 -0.59
CA PHE A 68 4.74 9.98 -0.24
C PHE A 68 5.44 10.62 -1.45
N THR A 69 5.46 9.92 -2.60
CA THR A 69 6.13 10.39 -3.81
C THR A 69 5.45 11.65 -4.36
N ALA A 70 4.13 11.71 -4.36
CA ALA A 70 3.35 12.87 -4.76
C ALA A 70 3.64 14.07 -3.85
N HIS A 71 3.71 13.85 -2.53
CA HIS A 71 4.07 14.89 -1.58
C HIS A 71 5.50 15.41 -1.82
N TRP A 72 6.47 14.50 -2.00
CA TRP A 72 7.85 14.86 -2.31
C TRP A 72 7.96 15.64 -3.63
N LEU A 73 7.25 15.22 -4.68
CA LEU A 73 7.22 15.88 -5.97
C LEU A 73 6.57 17.27 -5.89
N SER A 74 5.54 17.44 -5.04
CA SER A 74 4.85 18.73 -4.89
C SER A 74 5.78 19.85 -4.44
N GLY A 75 6.78 19.54 -3.61
CA GLY A 75 7.79 20.47 -3.11
C GLY A 75 8.96 20.75 -4.07
N LYS A 76 8.99 20.15 -5.27
CA LYS A 76 10.05 20.38 -6.27
C LYS A 76 9.71 21.55 -7.20
N THR A 77 10.75 22.17 -7.75
CA THR A 77 10.63 23.25 -8.75
C THR A 77 10.07 22.72 -10.08
N LEU A 78 9.53 23.62 -10.92
CA LEU A 78 8.98 23.24 -12.23
C LEU A 78 10.03 22.53 -13.11
N ARG A 79 11.28 23.01 -13.11
CA ARG A 79 12.39 22.40 -13.85
C ARG A 79 12.65 20.95 -13.40
N ALA A 80 12.66 20.72 -12.09
CA ALA A 80 12.83 19.38 -11.53
C ALA A 80 11.62 18.47 -11.85
N LYS A 81 10.39 18.99 -11.85
CA LYS A 81 9.21 18.23 -12.26
C LYS A 81 9.29 17.81 -13.72
N ILE A 82 9.65 18.73 -14.63
CA ILE A 82 9.86 18.40 -16.05
C ILE A 82 10.93 17.32 -16.21
N LEU A 83 12.06 17.45 -15.52
CA LEU A 83 13.12 16.43 -15.54
C LEU A 83 12.63 15.07 -15.03
N LEU A 84 11.87 15.05 -13.93
CA LEU A 84 11.31 13.83 -13.36
C LEU A 84 10.19 13.22 -14.23
N THR A 85 9.51 14.02 -15.06
CA THR A 85 8.58 13.52 -16.07
C THR A 85 9.33 12.80 -17.20
N VAL A 86 10.48 13.34 -17.63
CA VAL A 86 11.35 12.65 -18.61
C VAL A 86 11.97 11.40 -17.99
N LEU A 87 12.43 11.50 -16.73
CA LEU A 87 12.99 10.40 -15.94
C LEU A 87 11.91 9.71 -15.09
N PHE A 88 10.76 9.40 -15.69
CA PHE A 88 9.56 8.92 -14.98
C PHE A 88 9.77 7.62 -14.18
N PHE A 89 10.78 6.83 -14.54
CA PHE A 89 11.14 5.62 -13.80
C PHE A 89 11.55 5.93 -12.35
N ILE A 90 12.12 7.12 -12.07
CA ILE A 90 12.53 7.52 -10.73
C ILE A 90 11.32 7.63 -9.79
N PRO A 91 10.26 8.43 -10.11
CA PRO A 91 9.02 8.43 -9.34
C PRO A 91 8.37 7.05 -9.18
N ILE A 92 8.40 6.20 -10.22
CA ILE A 92 7.83 4.85 -10.15
C ILE A 92 8.58 4.01 -9.11
N TRP A 93 9.92 3.99 -9.17
CA TRP A 93 10.74 3.27 -8.20
C TRP A 93 10.54 3.78 -6.77
N LEU A 94 10.38 5.10 -6.59
CA LEU A 94 10.05 5.70 -5.30
C LEU A 94 8.68 5.26 -4.78
N ALA A 95 7.66 5.21 -5.66
CA ALA A 95 6.34 4.73 -5.30
C ALA A 95 6.36 3.24 -4.94
N MET A 96 7.11 2.42 -5.68
CA MET A 96 7.29 0.99 -5.39
C MET A 96 8.11 0.75 -4.11
N ALA A 97 9.09 1.60 -3.82
CA ALA A 97 9.82 1.59 -2.56
C ALA A 97 8.89 1.83 -1.35
N GLY A 98 7.69 2.34 -1.58
CA GLY A 98 6.60 2.37 -0.61
C GLY A 98 6.32 1.01 0.04
N ILE A 99 6.59 -0.11 -0.62
CA ILE A 99 6.54 -1.46 0.00
C ILE A 99 7.42 -1.56 1.23
N PHE A 100 8.62 -0.99 1.21
CA PHE A 100 9.55 -1.06 2.35
C PHE A 100 9.28 0.02 3.40
N TYR A 101 8.80 1.19 2.97
CA TYR A 101 8.64 2.36 3.84
C TYR A 101 7.20 2.66 4.27
N SER A 102 6.21 1.89 3.85
CA SER A 102 4.79 2.08 4.19
C SER A 102 4.54 1.98 5.69
N LEU A 103 5.18 1.01 6.36
CA LEU A 103 5.10 0.84 7.82
C LEU A 103 5.73 2.02 8.58
N PRO A 104 7.01 2.39 8.38
CA PRO A 104 7.59 3.54 9.09
C PRO A 104 6.86 4.84 8.76
N TYR A 105 6.35 5.03 7.54
CA TYR A 105 5.56 6.20 7.16
C TYR A 105 4.19 6.23 7.86
N GLY A 106 3.51 5.10 7.97
CA GLY A 106 2.28 4.95 8.74
C GLY A 106 2.48 5.25 10.23
N VAL A 107 3.52 4.67 10.83
CA VAL A 107 3.90 4.89 12.24
C VAL A 107 4.23 6.36 12.49
N TYR A 108 5.02 7.00 11.62
CA TYR A 108 5.34 8.42 11.72
C TYR A 108 4.07 9.29 11.68
N ASN A 109 3.16 9.03 10.74
CA ASN A 109 1.90 9.75 10.66
C ASN A 109 1.01 9.56 11.88
N PHE A 110 1.04 8.38 12.48
CA PHE A 110 0.26 8.07 13.69
C PHE A 110 0.81 8.80 14.92
N ILE A 111 2.13 8.74 15.14
CA ILE A 111 2.80 9.47 16.24
C ILE A 111 2.51 10.96 16.14
N GLN A 112 2.66 11.53 14.94
CA GLN A 112 2.42 12.96 14.73
C GLN A 112 0.93 13.34 14.85
N TYR A 113 0.00 12.46 14.46
CA TYR A 113 -1.43 12.67 14.69
C TYR A 113 -1.74 12.72 16.19
N ARG A 114 -1.13 11.83 16.97
CA ARG A 114 -1.23 11.81 18.44
C ARG A 114 -0.61 13.04 19.11
N LYS A 115 0.55 13.51 18.65
CA LYS A 115 1.24 14.70 19.20
C LYS A 115 0.55 16.02 18.88
N ALA A 116 -0.26 16.06 17.82
CA ALA A 116 -1.05 17.24 17.46
C ALA A 116 -2.34 17.39 18.30
N ARG A 117 -2.55 16.54 19.31
CA ARG A 117 -3.63 16.60 20.30
C ARG A 117 -3.22 17.53 21.43
#